data_AF-A0A3Q8IJY7-F1
#
_entry.id   AF-A0A3Q8IJY7-F1
#
_cell.length_a   1.000
_cell.length_b   1.000
_cell.length_c   1.000
_cell.angle_alpha   90.00
_cell.angle_beta   90.00
_cell.angle_gamma   90.00
#
_symmetry.space_group_name_H-M   'P 1'
#
loop_
_entity.id
_entity.type
_entity.pdbx_description
1 polymer ?
#
loop_
_entity_poly.entity_id
_entity_poly.type
_entity_poly.pdbx_seq_one_letter_code
_entity_poly.pdbx_strand_id
1 'polypeptide(L)'
;MGQSFDLLRTHDEVPDDVKAAIPPIKYTAAPEESRPHNRELCEDCGEYFGWFCWSTNCDWCGRQLCARCCPNHHLLGGNPGCKDCTRKAFRIRRQAMLEDHLQNAGLPLQRPRGRAAEGEPITTASGALESVDALAPSKARIPA
;
A
#
# COMPACT_ATOMS: atom_id res chain seq x y z
N MET A 1 5.63 -4.99 -34.99
CA MET A 1 5.16 -3.67 -34.52
C MET A 1 5.55 -3.56 -33.06
N GLY A 2 6.60 -2.79 -32.74
CA GLY A 2 7.15 -2.72 -31.39
C GLY A 2 6.35 -1.76 -30.54
N GLN A 3 5.77 -2.26 -29.43
CA GLN A 3 5.27 -1.41 -28.37
C GLN A 3 6.50 -0.78 -27.68
N SER A 4 6.70 0.52 -27.88
CA SER A 4 7.62 1.29 -27.07
C SER A 4 7.03 1.36 -25.66
N PHE A 5 7.57 0.56 -24.74
CA PHE A 5 7.32 0.75 -23.32
C PHE A 5 8.08 1.99 -22.88
N ASP A 6 7.43 3.14 -22.99
CA ASP A 6 7.96 4.41 -22.53
C ASP A 6 8.00 4.35 -21.00
N LEU A 7 9.18 4.02 -20.45
CA LEU A 7 9.41 3.74 -19.02
C LEU A 7 9.06 4.91 -18.08
N LEU A 8 8.74 6.09 -18.63
CA LEU A 8 8.44 7.31 -17.89
C LEU A 8 6.95 7.62 -17.75
N ARG A 9 6.04 6.86 -18.39
CA ARG A 9 4.62 7.19 -18.41
C ARG A 9 3.77 6.08 -17.76
N THR A 10 3.60 6.15 -16.45
CA THR A 10 2.71 5.24 -15.67
C THR A 10 1.20 5.52 -15.88
N HIS A 11 0.86 6.32 -16.89
CA HIS A 11 -0.49 6.80 -17.18
C HIS A 11 -1.01 6.37 -18.56
N ASP A 12 -0.29 5.48 -19.25
CA ASP A 12 -0.76 4.95 -20.53
C ASP A 12 -2.03 4.12 -20.32
N GLU A 13 -2.90 4.18 -21.31
CA GLU A 13 -4.19 3.50 -21.26
C GLU A 13 -3.98 2.00 -21.09
N VAL A 14 -4.67 1.42 -20.10
CA VAL A 14 -4.58 -0.02 -19.83
C VAL A 14 -5.12 -0.77 -21.05
N PRO A 15 -4.36 -1.73 -21.63
CA PRO A 15 -4.83 -2.53 -22.76
C PRO A 15 -6.17 -3.24 -22.47
N ASP A 16 -7.02 -3.38 -23.48
CA ASP A 16 -8.40 -3.86 -23.30
C ASP A 16 -8.48 -5.31 -22.81
N ASP A 17 -7.52 -6.15 -23.18
CA ASP A 17 -7.35 -7.51 -22.66
C ASP A 17 -7.10 -7.51 -21.15
N VAL A 18 -6.27 -6.57 -20.66
CA VAL A 18 -6.01 -6.39 -19.22
C VAL A 18 -7.24 -5.83 -18.52
N LYS A 19 -7.95 -4.88 -19.13
CA LYS A 19 -9.20 -4.33 -18.57
C LYS A 19 -10.28 -5.41 -18.40
N ALA A 20 -10.37 -6.34 -19.35
CA ALA A 20 -11.29 -7.47 -19.30
C ALA A 20 -10.91 -8.49 -18.21
N ALA A 21 -9.62 -8.79 -18.05
CA ALA A 21 -9.14 -9.74 -17.06
C ALA A 21 -9.15 -9.18 -15.61
N ILE A 22 -8.93 -7.88 -15.46
CA ILE A 22 -8.79 -7.21 -14.15
C ILE A 22 -9.86 -6.13 -14.03
N PRO A 23 -11.09 -6.49 -13.62
CA PRO A 23 -12.15 -5.51 -13.40
C PRO A 23 -11.83 -4.52 -12.26
N PRO A 24 -12.42 -3.32 -12.31
CA PRO A 24 -12.33 -2.33 -11.24
C PRO A 24 -12.78 -2.88 -9.87
N ILE A 25 -12.27 -2.28 -8.79
CA ILE A 25 -12.71 -2.62 -7.45
C ILE A 25 -13.98 -1.85 -7.07
N LYS A 26 -14.78 -2.44 -6.18
CA LYS A 26 -15.86 -1.71 -5.51
C LYS A 26 -15.28 -0.96 -4.31
N TYR A 27 -15.52 0.35 -4.25
CA TYR A 27 -15.15 1.20 -3.12
C TYR A 27 -16.22 2.27 -2.92
N THR A 28 -16.25 2.86 -1.72
CA THR A 28 -17.11 4.00 -1.40
C THR A 28 -16.31 5.27 -1.65
N ALA A 29 -16.77 6.10 -2.58
CA ALA A 29 -16.18 7.40 -2.85
C ALA A 29 -16.35 8.33 -1.63
N ALA A 30 -15.41 9.25 -1.45
CA ALA A 30 -15.53 10.32 -0.46
C ALA A 30 -16.71 11.22 -0.83
N PRO A 31 -17.59 11.59 0.11
CA PRO A 31 -18.72 12.47 -0.15
C PRO A 31 -18.23 13.83 -0.62
N GLU A 32 -18.96 14.48 -1.53
CA GLU A 32 -18.55 15.76 -2.14
C GLU A 32 -18.33 16.86 -1.10
N GLU A 33 -19.13 16.86 -0.04
CA GLU A 33 -19.05 17.84 1.05
C GLU A 33 -17.72 17.74 1.84
N SER A 34 -17.06 16.58 1.78
CA SER A 34 -15.77 16.35 2.44
C SER A 34 -14.56 16.70 1.57
N ARG A 35 -14.78 17.08 0.31
CA ARG A 35 -13.71 17.34 -0.67
C ARG A 35 -13.30 18.81 -0.61
N PRO A 36 -12.07 19.13 -0.13
CA PRO A 36 -11.59 20.51 -0.16
C PRO A 36 -11.38 20.99 -1.59
N HIS A 37 -11.82 22.21 -1.89
CA HIS A 37 -11.59 22.90 -3.16
C HIS A 37 -10.84 24.23 -2.99
N ASN A 38 -10.61 24.65 -1.75
CA ASN A 38 -10.12 25.97 -1.39
C ASN A 38 -8.62 26.01 -1.06
N ARG A 39 -7.88 24.90 -1.25
CA ARG A 39 -6.43 24.89 -1.02
C ARG A 39 -5.71 25.39 -2.25
N GLU A 40 -4.58 26.06 -2.03
CA GLU A 40 -3.72 26.60 -3.08
C GLU A 40 -2.64 25.60 -3.53
N LEU A 41 -2.33 24.62 -2.67
CA LEU A 41 -1.23 23.66 -2.85
C LEU A 41 -1.73 22.22 -2.92
N CYS A 42 -1.06 21.42 -3.76
CA CYS A 42 -1.23 19.97 -3.81
C CYS A 42 -0.80 19.31 -2.49
N GLU A 43 -1.67 18.48 -1.91
CA GLU A 43 -1.38 17.78 -0.64
C GLU A 43 -0.28 16.70 -0.73
N ASP A 44 0.14 16.29 -1.93
CA ASP A 44 1.21 15.29 -2.11
C ASP A 44 2.54 15.94 -2.53
N CYS A 45 2.54 16.73 -3.61
CA CYS A 45 3.78 17.30 -4.14
C CYS A 45 4.06 18.76 -3.69
N GLY A 46 3.11 19.43 -3.03
CA GLY A 46 3.29 20.80 -2.56
C GLY A 46 3.37 21.87 -3.66
N GLU A 47 3.03 21.54 -4.91
CA GLU A 47 2.99 22.52 -6.01
C GLU A 47 1.71 23.37 -5.96
N TYR A 48 1.81 24.64 -6.38
CA TYR A 48 0.67 25.53 -6.52
C TYR A 48 -0.24 25.13 -7.68
N PHE A 49 -1.55 25.17 -7.43
CA PHE A 49 -2.56 25.02 -8.48
C PHE A 49 -2.60 26.27 -9.37
N GLY A 50 -2.89 26.09 -10.66
CA GLY A 50 -3.07 27.16 -11.65
C GLY A 50 -1.88 27.41 -12.56
N TRP A 51 -0.65 27.46 -12.02
CA TRP A 51 0.53 27.81 -12.83
C TRP A 51 1.15 26.62 -13.56
N PHE A 52 1.21 25.46 -12.91
CA PHE A 52 1.83 24.25 -13.45
C PHE A 52 0.87 23.06 -13.53
N CYS A 53 -0.21 23.07 -12.74
CA CYS A 53 -1.12 21.95 -12.63
C CYS A 53 -2.52 22.38 -12.21
N TRP A 54 -3.52 21.59 -12.59
CA TRP A 54 -4.91 21.81 -12.24
C TRP A 54 -5.22 20.97 -10.99
N SER A 55 -6.05 21.51 -10.10
CA SER A 55 -6.49 20.79 -8.91
C SER A 55 -7.54 19.74 -9.27
N THR A 56 -7.46 18.58 -8.63
CA THR A 56 -8.45 17.52 -8.65
C THR A 56 -8.59 16.94 -7.25
N ASN A 57 -9.65 16.20 -6.99
CA ASN A 57 -9.84 15.50 -5.72
C ASN A 57 -9.69 14.00 -5.93
N CYS A 58 -8.98 13.33 -5.03
CA CYS A 58 -8.98 11.87 -5.00
C CYS A 58 -10.41 11.37 -4.71
N ASP A 59 -10.97 10.57 -5.59
CA ASP A 59 -12.37 10.15 -5.48
C ASP A 59 -12.60 9.29 -4.22
N TRP A 60 -11.58 8.55 -3.76
CA TRP A 60 -11.71 7.68 -2.60
C TRP A 60 -11.46 8.40 -1.26
N CYS A 61 -10.41 9.24 -1.14
CA CYS A 61 -10.07 9.89 0.13
C CYS A 61 -10.41 11.38 0.21
N GLY A 62 -10.91 11.99 -0.86
CA GLY A 62 -11.34 13.39 -0.92
C GLY A 62 -10.22 14.43 -1.01
N ARG A 63 -8.99 14.11 -0.61
CA ARG A 63 -7.80 15.01 -0.67
C ARG A 63 -7.68 15.79 -1.99
N GLN A 64 -7.33 17.08 -1.89
CA GLN A 64 -7.09 17.96 -3.04
C GLN A 64 -5.64 17.82 -3.52
N LEU A 65 -5.47 17.39 -4.76
CA LEU A 65 -4.20 17.00 -5.35
C LEU A 65 -4.08 17.58 -6.76
N CYS A 66 -2.88 17.59 -7.32
CA CYS A 66 -2.72 17.92 -8.73
C CYS A 66 -3.04 16.71 -9.61
N ALA A 67 -3.45 16.96 -10.86
CA ALA A 67 -3.75 15.89 -11.82
C ALA A 67 -2.59 14.88 -12.05
N ARG A 68 -1.34 15.30 -11.78
CA ARG A 68 -0.16 14.41 -11.84
C ARG A 68 -0.05 13.48 -10.62
N CYS A 69 -0.42 13.95 -9.43
CA CYS A 69 -0.43 13.16 -8.21
C CYS A 69 -1.69 12.31 -8.04
N CYS A 70 -2.74 12.63 -8.79
CA CYS A 70 -4.04 11.98 -8.72
C CYS A 70 -4.63 11.73 -10.11
N PRO A 71 -3.95 10.92 -10.95
CA PRO A 71 -4.44 10.58 -12.28
C PRO A 71 -5.64 9.63 -12.20
N ASN A 72 -6.30 9.45 -13.34
CA ASN A 72 -7.39 8.48 -13.48
C ASN A 72 -6.83 7.05 -13.48
N HIS A 73 -7.48 6.15 -12.75
CA HIS A 73 -7.04 4.77 -12.62
C HIS A 73 -8.13 3.78 -12.99
N HIS A 74 -7.81 2.81 -13.86
CA HIS A 74 -8.72 1.72 -14.26
C HIS A 74 -9.29 0.95 -13.05
N LEU A 75 -8.44 0.65 -12.06
CA LEU A 75 -8.89 -0.05 -10.84
C LEU A 75 -9.95 0.71 -10.04
N LEU A 76 -10.03 2.03 -10.21
CA LEU A 76 -11.06 2.89 -9.60
C LEU A 76 -12.19 3.22 -10.58
N GLY A 77 -12.35 2.45 -11.66
CA GLY A 77 -13.39 2.70 -12.67
C GLY A 77 -13.10 3.92 -13.54
N GLY A 78 -11.84 4.32 -13.67
CA GLY A 78 -11.46 5.53 -14.41
C GLY A 78 -11.51 6.81 -13.58
N ASN A 79 -11.83 6.73 -12.29
CA ASN A 79 -11.86 7.88 -11.39
C ASN A 79 -10.45 8.28 -10.91
N PRO A 80 -10.26 9.55 -10.52
CA PRO A 80 -8.99 10.06 -10.01
C PRO A 80 -8.64 9.41 -8.67
N GLY A 81 -7.41 8.89 -8.57
CA GLY A 81 -6.92 8.24 -7.36
C GLY A 81 -5.52 8.70 -6.96
N CYS A 82 -5.34 9.04 -5.69
CA CYS A 82 -4.00 9.31 -5.15
C CYS A 82 -3.18 8.02 -5.03
N LYS A 83 -1.85 8.14 -5.00
CA LYS A 83 -0.90 7.02 -4.89
C LYS A 83 -1.24 6.01 -3.79
N ASP A 84 -1.73 6.47 -2.64
CA ASP A 84 -2.06 5.60 -1.51
C ASP A 84 -3.34 4.81 -1.76
N CYS A 85 -4.38 5.48 -2.27
CA CYS A 85 -5.64 4.84 -2.64
C CYS A 85 -5.44 3.85 -3.79
N THR A 86 -4.60 4.17 -4.77
CA THR A 86 -4.27 3.26 -5.87
C THR A 86 -3.50 2.03 -5.38
N ARG A 87 -2.52 2.21 -4.49
CA ARG A 87 -1.82 1.08 -3.84
C ARG A 87 -2.78 0.20 -3.04
N LYS A 88 -3.73 0.80 -2.33
CA LYS A 88 -4.79 0.08 -1.61
C LYS A 88 -5.68 -0.70 -2.58
N ALA A 89 -6.12 -0.09 -3.68
CA ALA A 89 -6.92 -0.72 -4.71
C ALA A 89 -6.23 -1.95 -5.30
N PHE A 90 -4.94 -1.82 -5.64
CA PHE A 90 -4.13 -2.92 -6.16
C PHE A 90 -4.06 -4.09 -5.18
N ARG A 91 -3.83 -3.84 -3.88
CA ARG A 91 -3.80 -4.89 -2.86
C ARG A 91 -5.12 -5.63 -2.74
N ILE A 92 -6.24 -4.91 -2.73
CA ILE A 92 -7.58 -5.49 -2.66
C ILE A 92 -7.83 -6.36 -3.90
N ARG A 93 -7.57 -5.84 -5.10
CA ARG A 93 -7.79 -6.59 -6.34
C ARG A 93 -6.90 -7.83 -6.42
N ARG A 94 -5.62 -7.70 -6.07
CA ARG A 94 -4.67 -8.82 -6.02
C ARG A 94 -5.15 -9.90 -5.05
N GLN A 95 -5.64 -9.51 -3.89
CA GLN A 95 -6.17 -10.46 -2.91
C GLN A 95 -7.42 -11.16 -3.45
N ALA A 96 -8.39 -10.43 -4.01
CA ALA A 96 -9.59 -11.03 -4.60
C ALA A 96 -9.24 -12.02 -5.72
N MET A 97 -8.31 -11.68 -6.62
CA MET A 97 -7.87 -12.60 -7.68
C MET A 97 -7.17 -13.84 -7.15
N LEU A 98 -6.39 -13.71 -6.07
CA LEU A 98 -5.78 -14.85 -5.39
C LEU A 98 -6.85 -15.75 -4.76
N GLU A 99 -7.87 -15.14 -4.16
CA GLU A 99 -8.99 -15.86 -3.55
C GLU A 99 -9.78 -16.64 -4.61
N ASP A 100 -10.15 -15.99 -5.72
CA ASP A 100 -10.82 -16.61 -6.87
C ASP A 100 -10.00 -17.78 -7.43
N HIS A 101 -8.68 -17.61 -7.58
CA HIS A 101 -7.79 -18.66 -8.09
C HIS A 101 -7.73 -19.87 -7.15
N LEU A 102 -7.56 -19.65 -5.85
CA LEU A 102 -7.50 -20.74 -4.87
C LEU A 102 -8.82 -21.48 -4.78
N GLN A 103 -9.95 -20.76 -4.83
CA GLN A 103 -11.28 -21.37 -4.88
C GLN A 103 -11.47 -22.23 -6.12
N ASN A 104 -11.08 -21.74 -7.31
CA ASN A 104 -11.16 -22.49 -8.56
C ASN A 104 -10.23 -23.71 -8.60
N ALA A 105 -9.09 -23.64 -7.93
CA ALA A 105 -8.14 -24.76 -7.79
C ALA A 105 -8.55 -25.78 -6.72
N GLY A 106 -9.65 -25.55 -5.98
CA GLY A 106 -10.05 -26.40 -4.86
C GLY A 106 -9.06 -26.36 -3.68
N LEU A 107 -8.19 -25.35 -3.64
CA LEU A 107 -7.18 -25.19 -2.59
C LEU A 107 -7.73 -24.33 -1.45
N PRO A 108 -7.42 -24.67 -0.18
CA PRO A 108 -7.85 -23.86 0.94
C PRO A 108 -7.18 -22.47 0.90
N LEU A 109 -7.95 -21.44 1.22
CA LEU A 109 -7.45 -20.09 1.45
C LEU A 109 -6.47 -20.09 2.63
N GLN A 110 -5.17 -20.17 2.33
CA GLN A 110 -4.15 -19.95 3.34
C GLN A 110 -4.05 -18.45 3.61
N ARG A 111 -4.86 -17.96 4.56
CA ARG A 111 -4.62 -16.63 5.14
C ARG A 111 -3.22 -16.66 5.76
N PRO A 112 -2.43 -15.57 5.63
CA PRO A 112 -1.14 -15.49 6.28
C PRO A 112 -1.29 -15.85 7.77
N ARG A 113 -0.56 -16.86 8.25
CA ARG A 113 -0.42 -17.14 9.68
C ARG A 113 0.16 -15.89 10.32
N GLY A 114 -0.68 -15.08 10.96
CA GLY A 114 -0.33 -13.70 11.29
C GLY A 114 -1.09 -13.08 12.44
N ARG A 115 -1.39 -13.86 13.48
CA ARG A 115 -1.28 -13.48 14.89
C ARG A 115 -1.34 -14.78 15.67
N ALA A 116 -0.19 -15.23 16.16
CA ALA A 116 -0.21 -16.10 17.33
C ALA A 116 -1.12 -15.40 18.35
N ALA A 117 -2.12 -16.11 18.84
CA ALA A 117 -2.86 -15.68 20.01
C ALA A 117 -1.81 -15.40 21.10
N GLU A 118 -1.64 -14.13 21.46
CA GLU A 118 -0.97 -13.77 22.69
C GLU A 118 -1.78 -14.42 23.81
N GLY A 119 -1.22 -15.44 24.47
CA GLY A 119 -1.82 -16.02 25.65
C GLY A 119 -1.85 -17.54 25.69
N GLU A 120 -0.69 -18.18 25.56
CA GLU A 120 -0.48 -19.45 26.26
C GLU A 120 1.01 -19.58 26.60
N PRO A 121 1.39 -19.52 27.89
CA PRO A 121 2.77 -19.74 28.28
C PRO A 121 3.05 -21.23 28.09
N ILE A 122 3.93 -21.55 27.14
CA ILE A 122 4.49 -22.89 27.02
C ILE A 122 5.47 -23.06 28.20
N THR A 123 4.95 -23.57 29.32
CA THR A 123 5.74 -24.09 30.43
C THR A 123 6.38 -25.42 30.00
N THR A 124 7.54 -25.35 29.37
CA THR A 124 8.47 -26.48 29.34
C THR A 124 9.41 -26.36 30.53
N ALA A 125 9.02 -27.00 31.64
CA ALA A 125 9.97 -27.40 32.68
C ALA A 125 10.69 -28.66 32.21
N SER A 126 12.03 -28.64 32.22
CA SER A 126 12.88 -29.63 32.90
C SER A 126 14.29 -29.64 32.30
N GLY A 127 15.30 -29.45 33.16
CA GLY A 127 16.72 -29.57 32.82
C GLY A 127 17.60 -28.58 33.57
N ALA A 128 17.74 -28.77 34.88
CA ALA A 128 18.60 -27.99 35.75
C ALA A 128 20.09 -28.37 35.63
N LEU A 129 20.93 -27.48 36.18
CA LEU A 129 22.35 -27.59 36.58
C LEU A 129 23.35 -27.33 35.44
N GLU A 130 24.36 -26.47 35.56
CA GLU A 130 25.06 -25.97 36.75
C GLU A 130 25.74 -24.61 36.47
N SER A 131 25.78 -23.75 37.49
CA SER A 131 26.53 -22.49 37.50
C SER A 131 27.99 -22.76 37.89
N VAL A 132 28.94 -22.04 37.30
CA VAL A 132 30.17 -21.65 38.00
C VAL A 132 30.64 -20.26 37.57
N ASP A 133 30.49 -19.36 38.52
CA ASP A 133 31.42 -18.33 38.98
C ASP A 133 31.96 -17.21 38.09
N ALA A 134 31.91 -16.04 38.74
CA ALA A 134 32.38 -14.74 38.35
C ALA A 134 33.90 -14.62 38.44
N LEU A 135 34.48 -13.73 37.62
CA LEU A 135 35.56 -12.83 38.04
C LEU A 135 35.78 -11.71 37.01
N ALA A 136 35.26 -10.52 37.28
CA ALA A 136 35.98 -9.26 37.01
C ALA A 136 36.74 -8.90 38.30
N PRO A 137 37.78 -8.05 38.34
CA PRO A 137 38.07 -6.94 37.41
C PRO A 137 39.58 -6.71 37.12
N SER A 138 39.92 -5.79 36.22
CA SER A 138 41.11 -4.93 36.44
C SER A 138 41.12 -3.65 35.60
N LYS A 139 41.33 -2.55 36.33
CA LYS A 139 41.62 -1.18 35.88
C LYS A 139 43.05 -1.06 35.36
N ALA A 140 43.26 -0.21 34.36
CA ALA A 140 44.35 0.81 34.24
C ALA A 140 44.05 1.58 32.94
N ARG A 141 43.65 2.85 32.89
CA ARG A 141 44.13 4.15 33.40
C ARG A 141 45.39 4.73 32.70
N ILE A 142 45.15 5.43 31.56
CA ILE A 142 45.63 6.80 31.12
C ILE A 142 47.16 6.98 30.86
N PRO A 143 47.68 7.99 30.08
CA PRO A 143 47.36 8.57 28.75
C PRO A 143 48.63 8.75 27.85
N ALA A 144 48.49 9.40 26.69
CA ALA A 144 49.32 10.55 26.31
C ALA A 144 48.44 11.65 25.72
#